data_AF-A0A936IKE6-F1
#
_entry.id   AF-A0A936IKE6-F1
#
_cell.length_a   1.000
_cell.length_b   1.000
_cell.length_c   1.000
_cell.angle_alpha   90.00
_cell.angle_beta   90.00
_cell.angle_gamma   90.00
#
_symmetry.space_group_name_H-M   'P 1'
#
loop_
_entity.id
_entity.type
_entity.pdbx_description
1 polymer ?
#
loop_
_entity_poly.entity_id
_entity_poly.type
_entity_poly.pdbx_seq_one_letter_code
_entity_poly.pdbx_strand_id
1 'polypeptide(L)'
;MRQTWQTKRGPPGNQRTVDLLTLNLEVGAFGDTDERRDFSNGWVDPLRPEQSRTRNYLAGDLVYRLSDSTSLLYDFNFDLNDRSFDRHNVSLTIERNPRLAYVLGARYAGDLDMSLVGGGFNYKLNEKHITAMRAWFDVDTGRLGEVTFSYIRKLPRWYVGLNLEYDQVDDDFSVSLSLWPEGVPEWALGSRRFTKLSTSTGIRP
;
A
#
# COMPACT_ATOMS: atom_id res chain seq x y z
N MET A 1 -7.20 20.66 9.66
CA MET A 1 -8.61 20.58 9.21
C MET A 1 -8.96 19.14 8.92
N ARG A 2 -10.13 18.66 9.33
CA ARG A 2 -10.66 17.34 8.97
C ARG A 2 -12.08 17.50 8.43
N GLN A 3 -12.37 16.90 7.28
CA GLN A 3 -13.67 16.93 6.63
C GLN A 3 -14.09 15.53 6.21
N THR A 4 -15.38 15.25 6.37
CA THR A 4 -15.99 13.98 5.98
C THR A 4 -17.26 14.25 5.19
N TRP A 5 -17.35 13.70 3.98
CA TRP A 5 -18.56 13.70 3.18
C TRP A 5 -19.21 12.34 3.27
N GLN A 6 -20.49 12.32 3.60
CA GLN A 6 -21.25 11.10 3.82
C GLN A 6 -22.33 10.94 2.73
N THR A 7 -22.63 9.69 2.42
CA THR A 7 -23.74 9.33 1.53
C THR A 7 -24.52 8.14 2.10
N LYS A 8 -25.68 7.85 1.50
CA LYS A 8 -26.50 6.67 1.83
C LYS A 8 -26.27 5.59 0.78
N ARG A 9 -25.96 4.37 1.22
CA ARG A 9 -25.77 3.20 0.34
C ARG A 9 -26.62 2.02 0.79
N GLY A 10 -27.05 1.21 -0.18
CA GLY A 10 -27.89 0.05 0.05
C GLY A 10 -29.26 0.18 -0.63
N PRO A 11 -30.07 -0.88 -0.57
CA PRO A 11 -31.40 -0.88 -1.16
C PRO A 11 -32.35 0.08 -0.42
N PRO A 12 -33.43 0.55 -1.09
CA PRO A 12 -34.45 1.37 -0.44
C PRO A 12 -34.98 0.72 0.84
N GLY A 13 -35.10 1.49 1.92
CA GLY A 13 -35.55 1.00 3.22
C GLY A 13 -34.47 0.31 4.08
N ASN A 14 -33.28 0.04 3.55
CA ASN A 14 -32.14 -0.51 4.30
C ASN A 14 -30.82 0.17 3.90
N GLN A 15 -30.84 1.50 3.88
CA GLN A 15 -29.67 2.30 3.56
C GLN A 15 -28.83 2.57 4.82
N ARG A 16 -27.52 2.38 4.70
CA ARG A 16 -26.54 2.77 5.72
C ARG A 16 -25.85 4.07 5.34
N THR A 17 -25.51 4.89 6.34
CA THR A 17 -24.59 6.01 6.13
C THR A 17 -23.18 5.47 5.90
N VAL A 18 -22.49 5.99 4.90
CA VAL A 18 -21.11 5.65 4.58
C VAL A 18 -20.33 6.94 4.38
N ASP A 19 -19.12 7.00 4.93
CA ASP A 19 -18.16 8.05 4.63
C ASP A 19 -17.68 7.86 3.19
N LEU A 20 -18.23 8.68 2.29
CA LEU A 20 -17.87 8.68 0.88
C LEU A 20 -16.43 9.15 0.71
N LEU A 21 -16.09 10.26 1.35
CA LEU A 21 -14.78 10.87 1.29
C LEU A 21 -14.37 11.39 2.67
N THR A 22 -13.16 11.08 3.09
CA THR A 22 -12.51 11.73 4.24
C THR A 22 -11.28 12.47 3.73
N LEU A 23 -11.12 13.72 4.18
CA LEU A 23 -10.01 14.58 3.85
C LEU A 23 -9.49 15.19 5.14
N ASN A 24 -8.23 14.93 5.46
CA ASN A 24 -7.50 15.69 6.46
C ASN A 24 -6.47 16.56 5.74
N LEU A 25 -6.42 17.83 6.13
CA LEU A 25 -5.47 18.81 5.61
C LEU A 25 -4.79 19.50 6.78
N GLU A 26 -3.49 19.71 6.65
CA GLU A 26 -2.66 20.38 7.63
C GLU A 26 -1.79 21.42 6.93
N VAL A 27 -1.65 22.58 7.56
CA VAL A 27 -0.73 23.62 7.12
C VAL A 27 0.17 23.97 8.29
N GLY A 28 1.49 23.83 8.09
CA GLY A 28 2.51 24.31 8.99
C GLY A 28 3.03 25.66 8.51
N ALA A 29 3.04 26.66 9.39
CA ALA A 29 3.60 27.98 9.13
C ALA A 29 4.56 28.38 10.26
N PHE A 30 5.82 28.59 9.94
CA PHE A 30 6.91 28.89 10.85
C PHE A 30 7.53 30.23 10.47
N GLY A 31 7.91 31.02 11.49
CA GLY A 31 8.54 32.33 11.30
C GLY A 31 10.05 32.25 11.12
N ASP A 32 10.64 31.11 11.48
CA ASP A 32 12.06 30.79 11.49
C ASP A 32 12.37 29.63 10.55
N THR A 33 11.81 29.64 9.35
CA THR A 33 12.09 28.57 8.39
C THR A 33 13.53 28.61 7.94
N ASP A 34 14.16 27.44 7.93
CA ASP A 34 15.52 27.28 7.39
C ASP A 34 15.51 27.50 5.86
N GLU A 35 16.38 28.36 5.36
CA GLU A 35 16.55 28.60 3.91
C GLU A 35 17.31 27.47 3.21
N ARG A 36 17.88 26.52 3.97
CA ARG A 36 18.54 25.35 3.41
C ARG A 36 17.54 24.49 2.65
N ARG A 37 18.01 23.95 1.52
CA ARG A 37 17.26 23.00 0.68
C ARG A 37 17.33 21.56 1.20
N ASP A 38 17.74 21.37 2.45
CA ASP A 38 17.96 20.03 3.00
C ASP A 38 16.62 19.28 3.19
N PHE A 39 16.68 17.95 3.10
CA PHE A 39 15.56 17.02 3.22
C PHE A 39 14.82 17.14 4.56
N SER A 40 13.74 17.91 4.61
CA SER A 40 12.85 17.99 5.76
C SER A 40 11.44 18.32 5.30
N ASN A 41 10.46 17.56 5.77
CA ASN A 41 9.04 17.72 5.45
C ASN A 41 8.27 18.56 6.49
N GLY A 42 9.01 19.29 7.33
CA GLY A 42 8.47 20.14 8.39
C GLY A 42 7.99 19.41 9.66
N TRP A 43 8.01 18.08 9.68
CA TRP A 43 7.61 17.27 10.85
C TRP A 43 8.81 16.77 11.65
N VAL A 44 8.58 16.45 12.92
CA VAL A 44 9.58 15.78 13.75
C VAL A 44 9.66 14.30 13.36
N ASP A 45 10.81 13.87 12.86
CA ASP A 45 11.20 12.48 12.67
C ASP A 45 12.13 12.03 13.82
N PRO A 46 11.64 11.19 14.75
CA PRO A 46 12.45 10.69 15.86
C PRO A 46 13.60 9.78 15.44
N LEU A 47 13.51 9.15 14.26
CA LEU A 47 14.52 8.23 13.73
C LEU A 47 15.60 8.97 12.93
N ARG A 48 15.27 10.16 12.41
CA ARG A 48 16.17 11.07 11.69
C ARG A 48 16.01 12.51 12.19
N PRO A 49 16.40 12.80 13.45
CA PRO A 49 16.20 14.12 14.04
C PRO A 49 16.89 15.25 13.27
N GLU A 50 17.95 14.96 12.53
CA GLU A 50 18.63 15.90 11.64
C GLU A 50 17.76 16.42 10.48
N GLN A 51 16.71 15.65 10.12
CA GLN A 51 15.68 15.99 9.12
C GLN A 51 14.45 16.67 9.75
N SER A 52 14.44 16.91 11.07
CA SER A 52 13.32 17.54 11.79
C SER A 52 13.50 19.06 11.87
N ARG A 53 13.41 19.75 10.72
CA ARG A 53 13.61 21.20 10.63
C ARG A 53 12.31 21.93 10.36
N THR A 54 12.24 23.20 10.77
CA THR A 54 11.09 24.07 10.53
C THR A 54 10.99 24.42 9.05
N ARG A 55 9.95 23.93 8.39
CA ARG A 55 9.59 24.29 7.00
C ARG A 55 8.09 24.54 6.90
N ASN A 56 7.67 25.49 6.06
CA ASN A 56 6.24 25.67 5.82
C ASN A 56 5.78 24.57 4.88
N TYR A 57 4.67 23.91 5.21
CA TYR A 57 4.17 22.82 4.39
C TYR A 57 2.64 22.85 4.32
N LEU A 58 2.13 22.21 3.27
CA LEU A 58 0.75 21.75 3.15
C LEU A 58 0.79 20.23 3.05
N ALA A 59 0.16 19.55 3.99
CA ALA A 59 0.05 18.09 3.98
C ALA A 59 -1.40 17.66 4.00
N GLY A 60 -1.66 16.45 3.51
CA GLY A 60 -3.00 15.91 3.57
C GLY A 60 -3.10 14.43 3.29
N ASP A 61 -4.15 13.84 3.86
CA ASP A 61 -4.58 12.49 3.59
C ASP A 61 -6.04 12.50 3.11
N LEU A 62 -6.30 11.72 2.06
CA LEU A 62 -7.60 11.58 1.42
C LEU A 62 -7.91 10.10 1.23
N VAL A 63 -9.11 9.72 1.67
CA VAL A 63 -9.68 8.39 1.38
C VAL A 63 -11.01 8.61 0.68
N TYR A 64 -11.09 8.16 -0.57
CA TYR A 64 -12.30 8.22 -1.38
C TYR A 64 -12.83 6.82 -1.65
N ARG A 65 -13.96 6.49 -1.03
CA ARG A 65 -14.65 5.20 -1.22
C ARG A 65 -15.52 5.27 -2.47
N LEU A 66 -14.95 5.06 -3.65
CA LEU A 66 -15.65 5.05 -4.94
C LEU A 66 -16.86 4.08 -4.95
N SER A 67 -16.71 2.91 -4.33
CA SER A 67 -17.77 1.91 -4.21
C SER A 67 -17.66 1.15 -2.88
N ASP A 68 -18.48 0.13 -2.66
CA ASP A 68 -18.39 -0.71 -1.46
C ASP A 68 -17.15 -1.64 -1.49
N SER A 69 -16.52 -1.78 -2.66
CA SER A 69 -15.35 -2.63 -2.89
C SER A 69 -14.19 -1.88 -3.55
N THR A 70 -14.27 -0.56 -3.72
CA THR A 70 -13.25 0.24 -4.40
C THR A 70 -12.96 1.50 -3.60
N SER A 71 -11.69 1.71 -3.29
CA SER A 71 -11.21 2.91 -2.60
C SER A 71 -9.99 3.48 -3.30
N LEU A 72 -9.94 4.80 -3.42
CA LEU A 72 -8.77 5.58 -3.80
C LEU A 72 -8.20 6.22 -2.53
N LEU A 73 -6.90 6.07 -2.32
CA LEU A 73 -6.17 6.70 -1.22
C LEU A 73 -5.16 7.67 -1.83
N TYR A 74 -5.03 8.84 -1.23
CA TYR A 74 -4.03 9.82 -1.59
C TYR A 74 -3.43 10.44 -0.33
N ASP A 75 -2.10 10.47 -0.28
CA ASP A 75 -1.30 11.10 0.77
C ASP A 75 -0.32 12.05 0.09
N PHE A 76 -0.09 13.22 0.67
CA PHE A 76 0.90 14.15 0.17
C PHE A 76 1.45 15.08 1.26
N ASN A 77 2.67 15.54 1.02
CA ASN A 77 3.31 16.64 1.71
C ASN A 77 3.96 17.53 0.63
N PHE A 78 3.59 18.80 0.65
CA PHE A 78 4.05 19.83 -0.28
C PHE A 78 4.75 20.94 0.51
N ASP A 79 6.02 21.16 0.21
CA ASP A 79 6.83 22.21 0.81
C ASP A 79 6.44 23.56 0.18
N LEU A 80 6.04 24.51 1.02
CA LEU A 80 5.60 25.84 0.60
C LEU A 80 6.77 26.81 0.43
N ASN A 81 7.95 26.51 0.99
CA ASN A 81 9.16 27.31 0.88
C ASN A 81 9.78 27.18 -0.52
N ASP A 82 9.95 25.95 -1.02
CA ASP A 82 10.54 25.69 -2.34
C ASP A 82 9.52 25.29 -3.41
N ARG A 83 8.24 25.13 -3.03
CA ARG A 83 7.11 24.83 -3.92
C ARG A 83 7.24 23.48 -4.62
N SER A 84 7.71 22.48 -3.90
CA SER A 84 7.85 21.11 -4.39
C SER A 84 7.10 20.10 -3.53
N PHE A 85 6.83 18.92 -4.07
CA PHE A 85 6.34 17.80 -3.27
C PHE A 85 7.53 17.13 -2.60
N ASP A 86 7.51 17.00 -1.27
CA ASP A 86 8.47 16.15 -0.57
C ASP A 86 8.06 14.68 -0.68
N ARG A 87 6.74 14.45 -0.64
CA ARG A 87 6.15 13.12 -0.75
C ARG A 87 4.76 13.22 -1.35
N HIS A 88 4.42 12.26 -2.20
CA HIS A 88 3.03 11.99 -2.51
C HIS A 88 2.83 10.53 -2.93
N ASN A 89 1.68 9.98 -2.58
CA ASN A 89 1.34 8.59 -2.78
C ASN A 89 -0.12 8.47 -3.16
N VAL A 90 -0.40 7.86 -4.31
CA VAL A 90 -1.75 7.54 -4.77
C VAL A 90 -1.90 6.03 -4.87
N SER A 91 -3.00 5.47 -4.36
CA SER A 91 -3.29 4.04 -4.53
C SER A 91 -4.77 3.77 -4.74
N LEU A 92 -5.07 2.84 -5.65
CA LEU A 92 -6.40 2.33 -5.93
C LEU A 92 -6.48 0.89 -5.43
N THR A 93 -7.38 0.63 -4.50
CA THR A 93 -7.63 -0.70 -3.92
C THR A 93 -9.00 -1.20 -4.33
N ILE A 94 -9.06 -2.42 -4.85
CA ILE A 94 -10.29 -3.07 -5.30
C ILE A 94 -10.40 -4.46 -4.67
N GLU A 95 -11.53 -4.72 -3.99
CA GLU A 95 -11.79 -5.95 -3.23
C GLU A 95 -13.09 -6.63 -3.65
N ARG A 96 -13.02 -7.52 -4.64
CA ARG A 96 -14.13 -8.39 -5.07
C ARG A 96 -14.08 -9.70 -4.28
N ASN A 97 -14.37 -9.60 -2.99
CA ASN A 97 -14.37 -10.75 -2.09
C ASN A 97 -15.41 -11.80 -2.51
N PRO A 98 -15.11 -13.10 -2.33
CA PRO A 98 -13.86 -13.68 -1.81
C PRO A 98 -12.84 -14.04 -2.91
N ARG A 99 -13.04 -13.56 -4.15
CA ARG A 99 -12.33 -14.11 -5.32
C ARG A 99 -11.12 -13.31 -5.74
N LEU A 100 -11.19 -11.98 -5.72
CA LEU A 100 -10.16 -11.12 -6.27
C LEU A 100 -9.98 -9.90 -5.37
N ALA A 101 -8.75 -9.58 -5.03
CA ALA A 101 -8.39 -8.25 -4.58
C ALA A 101 -7.15 -7.78 -5.32
N TYR A 102 -7.06 -6.50 -5.64
CA TYR A 102 -5.85 -5.92 -6.21
C TYR A 102 -5.66 -4.48 -5.79
N VAL A 103 -4.40 -4.07 -5.76
CA VAL A 103 -3.96 -2.71 -5.49
C VAL A 103 -3.03 -2.27 -6.60
N LEU A 104 -3.17 -1.03 -7.02
CA LEU A 104 -2.23 -0.33 -7.89
C LEU A 104 -1.91 1.00 -7.23
N GLY A 105 -0.65 1.41 -7.26
CA GLY A 105 -0.26 2.67 -6.67
C GLY A 105 0.99 3.25 -7.28
N ALA A 106 1.16 4.55 -7.07
CA ALA A 106 2.34 5.30 -7.40
C ALA A 106 2.76 6.09 -6.17
N ARG A 107 4.06 6.15 -5.90
CA ARG A 107 4.65 6.88 -4.79
C ARG A 107 5.87 7.62 -5.27
N TYR A 108 6.00 8.85 -4.83
CA TYR A 108 7.24 9.59 -4.89
C TYR A 108 7.62 10.09 -3.50
N ALA A 109 8.91 10.04 -3.21
CA ALA A 109 9.53 10.49 -1.97
C ALA A 109 10.86 11.17 -2.34
N GLY A 110 10.89 12.49 -2.30
CA GLY A 110 12.05 13.30 -2.68
C GLY A 110 13.19 13.19 -1.67
N ASP A 111 12.89 12.91 -0.41
CA ASP A 111 13.89 12.62 0.65
C ASP A 111 14.67 11.32 0.43
N LEU A 112 14.17 10.45 -0.44
CA LEU A 112 14.77 9.17 -0.80
C LEU A 112 15.15 9.09 -2.29
N ASP A 113 15.01 10.19 -3.05
CA ASP A 113 15.17 10.21 -4.51
C ASP A 113 14.47 9.02 -5.19
N MET A 114 13.22 8.79 -4.81
CA MET A 114 12.49 7.56 -5.15
C MET A 114 11.15 7.86 -5.81
N SER A 115 10.94 7.30 -7.00
CA SER A 115 9.66 7.31 -7.72
C SER A 115 9.28 5.88 -8.11
N LEU A 116 8.26 5.32 -7.46
CA LEU A 116 7.82 3.94 -7.65
C LEU A 116 6.40 3.88 -8.20
N VAL A 117 6.18 2.99 -9.16
CA VAL A 117 4.86 2.52 -9.55
C VAL A 117 4.80 1.03 -9.29
N GLY A 118 3.74 0.57 -8.64
CA GLY A 118 3.63 -0.83 -8.29
C GLY A 118 2.23 -1.26 -7.91
N GLY A 119 2.13 -2.51 -7.54
CA GLY A 119 0.87 -3.07 -7.13
C GLY A 119 0.92 -4.57 -6.98
N GLY A 120 -0.26 -5.16 -6.92
CA GLY A 120 -0.38 -6.59 -6.81
C GLY A 120 -1.82 -7.05 -6.71
N PHE A 121 -2.00 -8.35 -6.86
CA PHE A 121 -3.30 -8.98 -6.75
C PHE A 121 -3.24 -10.26 -5.91
N ASN A 122 -4.38 -10.63 -5.37
CA ASN A 122 -4.69 -11.93 -4.79
C ASN A 122 -5.89 -12.47 -5.55
N TYR A 123 -5.78 -13.67 -6.10
CA TYR A 123 -6.83 -14.27 -6.91
C TYR A 123 -7.07 -15.72 -6.52
N LYS A 124 -8.29 -16.03 -6.10
CA LYS A 124 -8.78 -17.39 -5.89
C LYS A 124 -9.33 -17.90 -7.22
N LEU A 125 -8.53 -18.67 -7.95
CA LEU A 125 -8.94 -19.25 -9.23
C LEU A 125 -10.15 -20.18 -9.02
N ASN A 126 -10.06 -21.03 -7.99
CA ASN A 126 -11.15 -21.88 -7.50
C ASN A 126 -10.94 -22.22 -6.02
N GLU A 127 -11.76 -23.11 -5.46
CA GLU A 127 -11.68 -23.51 -4.04
C GLU A 127 -10.33 -24.05 -3.60
N LYS A 128 -9.52 -24.55 -4.55
CA LYS A 128 -8.26 -25.20 -4.26
C LYS A 128 -7.04 -24.43 -4.73
N HIS A 129 -7.16 -23.49 -5.67
CA HIS A 129 -6.01 -22.77 -6.22
C HIS A 129 -6.13 -21.27 -5.97
N ILE A 130 -5.08 -20.70 -5.40
CA ILE A 130 -4.94 -19.27 -5.12
C ILE A 130 -3.61 -18.81 -5.71
N THR A 131 -3.60 -17.66 -6.36
CA THR A 131 -2.38 -16.99 -6.80
C THR A 131 -2.29 -15.60 -6.22
N ALA A 132 -1.06 -15.12 -6.05
CA ALA A 132 -0.80 -13.73 -5.73
C ALA A 132 0.41 -13.23 -6.51
N MET A 133 0.41 -11.94 -6.81
CA MET A 133 1.55 -11.27 -7.42
C MET A 133 1.78 -9.92 -6.73
N ARG A 134 3.03 -9.54 -6.55
CA ARG A 134 3.47 -8.20 -6.13
C ARG A 134 4.59 -7.77 -7.08
N ALA A 135 4.57 -6.52 -7.51
CA ALA A 135 5.62 -5.95 -8.33
C ALA A 135 5.69 -4.44 -8.10
N TRP A 136 6.90 -3.89 -8.15
CA TRP A 136 7.12 -2.46 -8.25
C TRP A 136 8.21 -2.16 -9.27
N PHE A 137 8.14 -0.96 -9.83
CA PHE A 137 9.02 -0.45 -10.86
C PHE A 137 9.46 0.95 -10.43
N ASP A 138 10.76 1.16 -10.43
CA ASP A 138 11.36 2.46 -10.19
C ASP A 138 11.37 3.26 -11.50
N VAL A 139 10.59 4.34 -11.52
CA VAL A 139 10.34 5.16 -12.70
C VAL A 139 11.55 6.01 -13.06
N ASP A 140 12.33 6.43 -12.07
CA ASP A 140 13.46 7.34 -12.27
C ASP A 140 14.68 6.58 -12.83
N THR A 141 14.94 5.39 -12.32
CA THR A 141 16.04 4.52 -12.76
C THR A 141 15.65 3.59 -13.92
N GLY A 142 14.35 3.41 -14.15
CA GLY A 142 13.83 2.47 -15.14
C GLY A 142 14.04 0.99 -14.78
N ARG A 143 14.32 0.69 -13.51
CA ARG A 143 14.58 -0.66 -13.02
C ARG A 143 13.30 -1.29 -12.46
N LEU A 144 13.09 -2.55 -12.75
CA LEU A 144 12.13 -3.35 -11.99
C LEU A 144 12.71 -3.53 -10.60
N GLY A 145 11.89 -3.40 -9.56
CA GLY A 145 12.32 -3.81 -8.22
C GLY A 145 12.08 -5.31 -8.03
N GLU A 146 11.53 -5.67 -6.87
CA GLU A 146 11.14 -7.04 -6.59
C GLU A 146 9.83 -7.39 -7.32
N VAL A 147 9.82 -8.56 -7.95
CA VAL A 147 8.61 -9.23 -8.41
C VAL A 147 8.45 -10.52 -7.64
N THR A 148 7.36 -10.63 -6.90
CA THR A 148 6.98 -11.84 -6.19
C THR A 148 5.72 -12.44 -6.83
N PHE A 149 5.81 -13.71 -7.22
CA PHE A 149 4.67 -14.53 -7.63
C PHE A 149 4.50 -15.70 -6.66
N SER A 150 3.26 -15.93 -6.24
CA SER A 150 2.91 -17.02 -5.34
C SER A 150 1.78 -17.85 -5.90
N TYR A 151 1.93 -19.16 -5.80
CA TYR A 151 0.89 -20.13 -6.09
C TYR A 151 0.65 -21.00 -4.87
N ILE A 152 -0.60 -21.06 -4.43
CA ILE A 152 -1.02 -21.81 -3.25
C ILE A 152 -2.09 -22.83 -3.66
N ARG A 153 -1.87 -24.07 -3.26
CA ARG A 153 -2.79 -25.19 -3.44
C ARG A 153 -3.34 -25.65 -2.10
N LYS A 154 -4.67 -25.64 -1.95
CA LYS A 154 -5.37 -26.33 -0.86
C LYS A 154 -5.43 -27.83 -1.10
N LEU A 155 -5.04 -28.59 -0.08
CA LEU A 155 -5.13 -30.03 0.08
C LEU A 155 -6.13 -30.35 1.21
N PRO A 156 -6.47 -31.62 1.48
CA PRO A 156 -7.28 -31.97 2.65
C PRO A 156 -6.59 -31.51 3.93
N ARG A 157 -7.13 -30.47 4.59
CA ARG A 157 -6.61 -29.87 5.84
C ARG A 157 -5.19 -29.29 5.77
N TRP A 158 -4.65 -29.07 4.58
CA TRP A 158 -3.30 -28.57 4.37
C TRP A 158 -3.25 -27.59 3.21
N TYR A 159 -2.23 -26.75 3.18
CA TYR A 159 -1.91 -25.85 2.09
C TYR A 159 -0.45 -25.99 1.73
N VAL A 160 -0.17 -26.01 0.43
CA VAL A 160 1.19 -25.94 -0.13
C VAL A 160 1.31 -24.64 -0.90
N GLY A 161 2.35 -23.86 -0.61
CA GLY A 161 2.67 -22.61 -1.30
C GLY A 161 4.03 -22.68 -1.98
N LEU A 162 4.08 -22.33 -3.25
CA LEU A 162 5.30 -22.06 -4.01
C LEU A 162 5.39 -20.55 -4.23
N ASN A 163 6.51 -19.93 -3.84
CA ASN A 163 6.79 -18.53 -4.13
C ASN A 163 8.05 -18.43 -4.99
N LEU A 164 7.96 -17.59 -6.01
CA LEU A 164 9.05 -17.20 -6.90
C LEU A 164 9.25 -15.70 -6.69
N GLU A 165 10.49 -15.30 -6.46
CA GLU A 165 10.85 -13.93 -6.16
C GLU A 165 12.08 -13.58 -7.01
N TYR A 166 11.99 -12.46 -7.71
CA TYR A 166 13.07 -11.93 -8.52
C TYR A 166 13.30 -10.48 -8.11
N ASP A 167 14.51 -10.16 -7.68
CA ASP A 167 14.92 -8.82 -7.33
C ASP A 167 16.01 -8.35 -8.29
N GLN A 168 15.68 -7.41 -9.17
CA GLN A 168 16.66 -6.85 -10.09
C GLN A 168 17.64 -5.88 -9.41
N VAL A 169 17.32 -5.35 -8.22
CA VAL A 169 18.21 -4.45 -7.48
C VAL A 169 19.46 -5.20 -7.03
N ASP A 170 19.25 -6.37 -6.44
CA ASP A 170 20.29 -7.27 -5.93
C ASP A 170 20.72 -8.36 -6.93
N ASP A 171 20.05 -8.47 -8.08
CA ASP A 171 20.24 -9.51 -9.13
C ASP A 171 20.04 -10.95 -8.60
N ASP A 172 19.01 -11.10 -7.75
CA ASP A 172 18.74 -12.34 -7.03
C ASP A 172 17.43 -13.00 -7.48
N PHE A 173 17.47 -14.34 -7.59
CA PHE A 173 16.29 -15.17 -7.84
C PHE A 173 16.09 -16.18 -6.71
N SER A 174 14.94 -16.11 -6.07
CA SER A 174 14.59 -16.91 -4.91
C SER A 174 13.36 -17.79 -5.17
N VAL A 175 13.46 -19.05 -4.74
CA VAL A 175 12.35 -20.01 -4.76
C VAL A 175 12.10 -20.50 -3.34
N SER A 176 10.87 -20.37 -2.85
CA SER A 176 10.49 -20.89 -1.54
C SER A 176 9.27 -21.81 -1.61
N LEU A 177 9.38 -22.96 -0.96
CA LEU A 177 8.27 -23.86 -0.71
C LEU A 177 7.77 -23.67 0.73
N SER A 178 6.46 -23.75 0.91
CA SER A 178 5.81 -23.65 2.21
C SER A 178 4.70 -24.68 2.34
N LEU A 179 4.53 -25.24 3.54
CA LEU A 179 3.49 -26.21 3.87
C LEU A 179 2.90 -25.85 5.24
N TRP A 180 1.58 -25.71 5.35
CA TRP A 180 0.93 -25.40 6.63
C TRP A 180 -0.45 -26.06 6.76
N PRO A 181 -0.88 -26.40 7.99
CA PRO A 181 -2.20 -26.97 8.23
C PRO A 181 -3.29 -25.90 8.10
N GLU A 182 -4.48 -26.34 7.70
CA GLU A 182 -5.68 -25.49 7.66
C GLU A 182 -6.03 -25.02 9.08
N GLY A 183 -6.27 -23.72 9.24
CA GLY A 183 -6.65 -23.10 10.51
C GLY A 183 -5.50 -22.70 11.44
N VAL A 184 -4.27 -23.16 11.19
CA VAL A 184 -3.09 -22.81 12.01
C VAL A 184 -1.90 -22.40 11.12
N PRO A 185 -1.97 -21.26 10.42
CA PRO A 185 -0.92 -20.80 9.51
C PRO A 185 0.42 -20.51 10.21
N GLU A 186 0.43 -20.36 11.53
CA GLU A 186 1.63 -20.15 12.34
C GLU A 186 2.56 -21.37 12.33
N TRP A 187 2.00 -22.57 12.15
CA TRP A 187 2.71 -23.84 12.06
C TRP A 187 3.29 -24.12 10.67
N ALA A 188 3.37 -23.10 9.81
CA ALA A 188 3.99 -23.23 8.51
C ALA A 188 5.46 -23.68 8.61
N LEU A 189 5.80 -24.68 7.81
CA LEU A 189 7.16 -24.99 7.42
C LEU A 189 7.50 -24.15 6.18
N GLY A 190 8.63 -23.45 6.19
CA GLY A 190 9.05 -22.55 5.10
C GLY A 190 8.53 -21.11 5.26
N SER A 191 8.37 -20.40 4.14
CA SER A 191 7.98 -18.98 4.14
C SER A 191 6.54 -18.77 4.63
N ARG A 192 6.34 -17.74 5.47
CA ARG A 192 5.02 -17.33 5.98
C ARG A 192 4.37 -16.18 5.21
N ARG A 193 5.04 -15.61 4.21
CA ARG A 193 4.66 -14.35 3.53
C ARG A 193 3.21 -14.35 3.02
N PHE A 194 2.72 -15.49 2.52
CA PHE A 194 1.39 -15.61 1.91
C PHE A 194 0.42 -16.58 2.60
N THR A 195 0.74 -17.07 3.80
CA THR A 195 -0.12 -18.04 4.51
C THR A 195 -1.50 -17.46 4.84
N LYS A 196 -1.60 -16.14 5.06
CA LYS A 196 -2.87 -15.43 5.30
C LYS A 196 -3.87 -15.54 4.15
N LEU A 197 -3.40 -15.77 2.91
CA LEU A 197 -4.28 -15.95 1.74
C LEU A 197 -5.14 -17.21 1.83
N SER A 198 -4.82 -18.15 2.72
CA SER A 198 -5.68 -19.30 3.03
C SER A 198 -7.02 -18.88 3.67
N THR A 199 -7.08 -17.70 4.29
CA THR A 199 -8.25 -17.19 5.01
C THR A 199 -8.97 -16.05 4.28
N SER A 200 -8.23 -15.14 3.63
CA SER A 200 -8.80 -13.99 2.93
C SER A 200 -7.94 -13.56 1.74
N THR A 201 -8.58 -13.15 0.65
CA THR A 201 -7.93 -12.48 -0.48
C THR A 201 -7.75 -10.98 -0.25
N GLY A 202 -8.34 -10.41 0.81
CA GLY A 202 -8.30 -8.97 1.08
C GLY A 202 -6.87 -8.44 1.19
N ILE A 203 -6.66 -7.22 0.70
CA ILE A 203 -5.37 -6.54 0.79
C ILE A 203 -5.50 -5.60 1.98
N ARG A 204 -4.85 -5.94 3.10
CA ARG A 204 -4.78 -5.02 4.23
C ARG A 204 -3.76 -3.93 3.86
N PRO A 205 -4.18 -2.66 3.73
CA PRO A 205 -3.23 -1.55 3.59
C PRO A 205 -2.36 -1.42 4.82
#